data_AF-A0A8C4Q4N3-F1
#
_entry.id   AF-A0A8C4Q4N3-F1
#
_cell.length_a   1.000
_cell.length_b   1.000
_cell.length_c   1.000
_cell.angle_alpha   90.00
_cell.angle_beta   90.00
_cell.angle_gamma   90.00
#
_symmetry.space_group_name_H-M   'P 1'
#
loop_
_entity.id
_entity.type
_entity.pdbx_description
1 polymer ?
#
loop_
_entity_poly.entity_id
_entity_poly.type
_entity_poly.pdbx_seq_one_letter_code
_entity_poly.pdbx_strand_id
1 'polypeptide(L)'
;MADGTRTPRGETTESRENSLDELTCPVCFELYNEPTALPCGHSFCLVCIETSWESKGEDTGCVCPNCREVFPQKPKLKKNVTIANLVDKIKMKKREVGTYPFVMVWSWNIPHKHEISANEHLLRIIYHVLLFVIHLSKP
;
A
#
# COMPACT_ATOMS: atom_id res chain seq x y z
N MET A 1 -19.61 17.20 40.20
CA MET A 1 -19.85 15.93 39.47
C MET A 1 -19.26 16.08 38.08
N ALA A 2 -18.55 15.07 37.59
CA ALA A 2 -17.65 15.13 36.44
C ALA A 2 -18.39 15.25 35.10
N ASP A 3 -17.94 16.18 34.24
CA ASP A 3 -18.16 16.11 32.79
C ASP A 3 -16.91 15.50 32.16
N GLY A 4 -17.11 14.36 31.51
CA GLY A 4 -16.07 13.42 31.14
C GLY A 4 -15.52 13.70 29.75
N THR A 5 -14.20 13.87 29.67
CA THR A 5 -13.39 13.80 28.47
C THR A 5 -13.70 12.56 27.61
N ARG A 6 -13.73 12.70 26.26
CA ARG A 6 -13.42 11.70 25.21
C ARG A 6 -13.86 12.26 23.85
N THR A 7 -13.17 12.27 22.70
CA THR A 7 -11.85 11.87 22.18
C THR A 7 -11.86 12.39 20.71
N PRO A 8 -10.74 12.80 20.08
CA PRO A 8 -10.72 13.00 18.63
C PRO A 8 -10.90 11.64 17.95
N ARG A 9 -11.94 11.51 17.12
CA ARG A 9 -12.13 10.31 16.29
C ARG A 9 -11.00 10.30 15.26
N GLY A 10 -10.13 9.29 15.36
CA GLY A 10 -8.99 9.12 14.48
C GLY A 10 -9.38 9.16 13.01
N GLU A 11 -8.60 9.91 12.23
CA GLU A 11 -8.55 9.78 10.78
C GLU A 11 -8.07 8.37 10.47
N THR A 12 -9.00 7.52 10.07
CA THR A 12 -8.72 6.16 9.63
C THR A 12 -7.98 6.22 8.30
N THR A 13 -7.03 5.31 8.14
CA THR A 13 -6.32 4.97 6.90
C THR A 13 -7.25 4.51 5.76
N GLU A 14 -8.57 4.46 5.99
CA GLU A 14 -9.63 4.07 5.05
C GLU A 14 -9.73 4.95 3.80
N SER A 15 -9.28 6.22 3.87
CA SER A 15 -9.32 7.12 2.71
C SER A 15 -8.29 6.78 1.61
N ARG A 16 -7.31 5.92 1.90
CA ARG A 16 -6.25 5.52 0.95
C ARG A 16 -6.41 4.10 0.41
N GLU A 17 -7.17 3.24 1.08
CA GLU A 17 -7.36 1.84 0.68
C GLU A 17 -8.52 1.67 -0.33
N ASN A 18 -9.53 2.56 -0.31
CA ASN A 18 -10.67 2.49 -1.22
C ASN A 18 -10.35 2.88 -2.69
N SER A 19 -9.13 3.31 -2.98
CA SER A 19 -8.70 3.70 -4.35
C SER A 19 -8.02 2.56 -5.12
N LEU A 20 -7.72 1.43 -4.47
CA LEU A 20 -7.06 0.31 -5.12
C LEU A 20 -8.04 -0.56 -5.90
N ASP A 21 -9.27 -0.69 -5.40
CA ASP A 21 -10.32 -1.52 -6.02
C ASP A 21 -10.64 -1.04 -7.44
N GLU A 22 -10.63 0.27 -7.68
CA GLU A 22 -10.81 0.89 -9.01
C GLU A 22 -9.70 0.53 -10.00
N LEU A 23 -8.56 0.04 -9.50
CA LEU A 23 -7.37 -0.33 -10.27
C LEU A 23 -7.11 -1.85 -10.25
N THR A 24 -8.12 -2.63 -9.86
CA THR A 24 -8.09 -4.10 -9.93
C THR A 24 -8.78 -4.62 -11.18
N CYS A 25 -8.24 -5.69 -11.73
CA CYS A 25 -8.83 -6.39 -12.86
C CYS A 25 -10.03 -7.23 -12.38
N PRO A 26 -11.21 -7.12 -12.99
CA PRO A 26 -12.41 -7.87 -12.56
C PRO A 26 -12.35 -9.37 -12.89
N VAL A 27 -11.30 -9.83 -13.59
CA VAL A 27 -11.11 -11.24 -13.95
C VAL A 27 -10.17 -11.95 -12.98
N CYS A 28 -9.01 -11.33 -12.67
CA CYS A 28 -8.03 -11.93 -11.75
C CYS A 28 -8.05 -11.32 -10.34
N PHE A 29 -8.83 -10.27 -10.11
CA PHE A 29 -8.97 -9.55 -8.83
C PHE A 29 -7.67 -8.95 -8.27
N GLU A 30 -6.65 -8.86 -9.12
CA GLU A 30 -5.35 -8.25 -8.80
C GLU A 30 -5.22 -6.88 -9.47
N LEU A 31 -4.28 -6.05 -9.01
CA LEU A 31 -3.93 -4.80 -9.69
C LEU A 31 -3.62 -5.06 -11.18
N TYR A 32 -4.12 -4.19 -12.06
CA TYR A 32 -3.95 -4.39 -13.50
C TYR A 32 -2.48 -4.63 -13.89
N ASN A 33 -2.27 -5.71 -14.66
CA ASN A 33 -1.03 -5.98 -15.36
C ASN A 33 -1.28 -5.81 -16.86
N GLU A 34 -0.60 -4.83 -17.48
CA GLU A 34 -0.84 -4.43 -18.86
C GLU A 34 -2.34 -4.21 -19.15
N PRO A 35 -2.97 -3.20 -18.51
CA PRO A 35 -4.39 -2.95 -18.70
C PRO A 35 -4.69 -2.65 -20.17
N THR A 36 -5.64 -3.36 -20.75
CA THR A 36 -6.13 -3.20 -22.12
C THR A 36 -7.60 -2.82 -22.09
N ALA A 37 -7.99 -1.86 -22.94
CA ALA A 37 -9.36 -1.41 -23.05
C ALA A 37 -10.04 -2.05 -24.28
N LEU A 38 -11.24 -2.57 -24.08
CA LEU A 38 -12.12 -3.00 -25.16
C LEU A 38 -12.89 -1.81 -25.74
N PRO A 39 -13.45 -1.93 -26.96
CA PRO A 39 -14.27 -0.87 -27.57
C PRO A 39 -15.48 -0.45 -26.71
N CYS A 40 -15.97 -1.35 -25.86
CA CYS A 40 -17.05 -1.08 -24.89
C CYS A 40 -16.62 -0.25 -23.67
N GLY A 41 -15.34 0.15 -23.58
CA GLY A 41 -14.79 0.98 -22.50
C GLY A 41 -14.30 0.20 -21.27
N HIS A 42 -14.57 -1.10 -21.16
CA HIS A 42 -14.09 -1.92 -20.04
C HIS A 42 -12.62 -2.30 -20.19
N SER A 43 -11.90 -2.33 -19.07
CA SER A 43 -10.46 -2.64 -19.03
C SER A 43 -10.15 -3.93 -18.27
N PHE A 44 -9.20 -4.72 -18.78
CA PHE A 44 -8.75 -6.00 -18.24
C PHE A 44 -7.23 -6.14 -18.40
N CYS A 45 -6.57 -7.00 -17.63
CA CYS A 45 -5.20 -7.40 -17.96
C CYS A 45 -5.18 -8.07 -19.35
N LEU A 46 -4.13 -7.82 -20.15
CA LEU A 46 -3.99 -8.40 -21.49
C LEU A 46 -4.20 -9.93 -21.48
N VAL A 47 -3.47 -10.62 -20.61
CA VAL A 47 -3.57 -12.09 -20.47
C VAL A 47 -4.99 -12.51 -20.06
N CYS A 48 -5.60 -11.80 -19.12
CA CYS A 48 -6.95 -12.15 -18.64
C CYS A 48 -8.00 -12.09 -19.75
N ILE A 49 -7.97 -11.06 -20.59
CA ILE A 49 -8.94 -10.95 -21.68
C ILE A 49 -8.64 -11.98 -22.78
N GLU A 50 -7.38 -12.23 -23.11
CA GLU A 50 -6.99 -13.23 -24.11
C GLU A 50 -7.41 -14.64 -23.69
N THR A 51 -7.10 -15.05 -22.46
CA THR A 51 -7.52 -16.35 -21.91
C THR A 51 -9.04 -16.47 -21.87
N SER A 52 -9.76 -15.39 -21.56
CA SER A 52 -11.23 -15.41 -21.55
C SER A 52 -11.84 -15.71 -22.92
N TRP A 53 -11.21 -15.24 -24.00
CA TRP A 53 -11.65 -15.51 -25.37
C TRP A 53 -11.22 -16.89 -25.86
N GLU A 54 -10.02 -17.34 -25.50
CA GLU A 54 -9.54 -18.68 -25.84
C GLU A 54 -10.42 -19.78 -25.23
N SER A 55 -10.91 -19.58 -24.00
CA SER A 55 -11.75 -20.56 -23.29
C SER A 55 -13.12 -20.84 -23.93
N LYS A 56 -13.62 -19.92 -24.79
CA LYS A 56 -14.98 -19.99 -25.33
C LYS A 56 -15.07 -20.56 -26.76
N GLY A 57 -13.93 -20.88 -27.37
CA GLY A 57 -13.87 -21.40 -28.74
C GLY A 57 -14.17 -20.34 -29.81
N GLU A 58 -13.72 -20.60 -31.04
CA GLU A 58 -13.76 -19.65 -32.16
C GLU A 58 -15.20 -19.29 -32.58
N ASP A 59 -16.17 -20.17 -32.32
CA ASP A 59 -17.56 -20.06 -32.79
C ASP A 59 -18.43 -19.07 -32.01
N THR A 60 -18.03 -18.66 -30.79
CA THR A 60 -18.86 -17.76 -29.95
C THR A 60 -18.42 -16.29 -29.98
N GLY A 61 -17.38 -15.97 -30.75
CA GLY A 61 -16.84 -14.62 -30.85
C GLY A 61 -16.19 -14.12 -29.54
N CYS A 62 -15.72 -12.88 -29.56
CA CYS A 62 -15.06 -12.27 -28.41
C CYS A 62 -16.10 -11.56 -27.54
N VAL A 63 -16.37 -12.06 -26.33
CA VAL A 63 -17.39 -11.47 -25.43
C VAL A 63 -16.71 -10.70 -24.30
N CYS A 64 -17.18 -9.49 -23.99
CA CYS A 64 -16.74 -8.73 -22.82
C CYS A 64 -17.17 -9.43 -21.52
N PRO A 65 -16.25 -9.75 -20.58
CA PRO A 65 -16.62 -10.35 -19.30
C PRO A 65 -17.56 -9.50 -18.43
N ASN A 66 -17.53 -8.17 -18.58
CA ASN A 66 -18.26 -7.25 -17.69
C ASN A 66 -19.66 -6.89 -18.22
N CYS A 67 -19.76 -6.41 -19.46
CA CYS A 67 -21.05 -5.99 -20.06
C CYS A 67 -21.67 -7.01 -21.02
N ARG A 68 -20.98 -8.13 -21.31
CA ARG A 68 -21.40 -9.18 -22.25
C ARG A 68 -21.59 -8.71 -23.69
N GLU A 69 -21.06 -7.54 -24.05
CA GLU A 69 -21.01 -7.10 -25.44
C GLU A 69 -20.21 -8.09 -26.29
N VAL A 70 -20.77 -8.46 -27.44
CA VAL A 70 -20.19 -9.44 -28.36
C VAL A 70 -19.47 -8.73 -29.49
N PHE A 71 -18.20 -9.03 -29.66
CA PHE A 71 -17.38 -8.57 -30.77
C PHE A 71 -17.28 -9.71 -31.80
N PRO A 72 -17.84 -9.54 -33.01
CA PRO A 72 -17.88 -10.59 -34.03
C PRO A 72 -16.48 -10.91 -34.61
N GLN A 73 -15.52 -10.00 -34.43
CA GLN A 73 -14.10 -10.21 -34.76
C GLN A 73 -13.26 -9.82 -33.55
N LYS A 74 -12.09 -10.45 -33.38
CA LYS A 74 -11.16 -10.11 -32.29
C LYS A 74 -10.74 -8.64 -32.43
N PRO A 75 -11.15 -7.76 -31.50
CA PRO A 75 -10.83 -6.35 -31.61
C PRO A 75 -9.34 -6.14 -31.36
N LYS A 76 -8.76 -5.10 -31.97
CA LYS A 76 -7.38 -4.68 -31.68
C LYS A 76 -7.33 -4.09 -30.27
N LEU A 77 -6.75 -4.85 -29.33
CA LEU A 77 -6.56 -4.41 -27.96
C LEU A 77 -5.54 -3.27 -27.89
N LYS A 78 -5.90 -2.19 -27.22
CA LYS A 78 -4.99 -1.07 -26.94
C LYS A 78 -4.75 -0.97 -25.45
N LYS A 79 -3.49 -0.76 -25.07
CA LYS A 79 -3.11 -0.50 -23.68
C LYS A 79 -3.79 0.78 -23.18
N ASN A 80 -4.43 0.69 -22.01
CA ASN A 80 -4.93 1.84 -21.29
C ASN A 80 -3.78 2.46 -20.49
N VAL A 81 -3.11 3.45 -21.10
CA VAL A 81 -1.92 4.11 -20.54
C VAL A 81 -2.24 4.80 -19.21
N THR A 82 -3.45 5.34 -19.05
CA THR A 82 -3.87 6.02 -17.82
C THR A 82 -3.90 5.05 -16.64
N ILE A 83 -4.57 3.91 -16.77
CA ILE A 83 -4.63 2.88 -15.72
C ILE A 83 -3.22 2.34 -15.44
N ALA A 84 -2.43 2.09 -16.48
CA ALA A 84 -1.05 1.61 -16.32
C ALA A 84 -0.21 2.58 -15.46
N ASN A 85 -0.25 3.87 -15.78
CA ASN A 85 0.48 4.89 -15.04
C ASN A 85 0.03 5.00 -13.57
N LEU A 86 -1.26 4.83 -13.29
CA LEU A 86 -1.79 4.86 -11.93
C LEU A 86 -1.32 3.65 -11.12
N VAL A 87 -1.40 2.46 -11.69
CA VAL A 87 -0.90 1.22 -11.06
C VAL A 87 0.60 1.32 -10.79
N ASP A 88 1.38 1.86 -11.73
CA ASP A 88 2.83 2.02 -11.55
C ASP A 88 3.15 2.98 -10.39
N LYS A 89 2.44 4.11 -10.28
CA LYS A 89 2.60 5.03 -9.14
C LYS A 89 2.31 4.37 -7.79
N ILE A 90 1.31 3.50 -7.73
CA ILE A 90 0.98 2.76 -6.51
C ILE A 90 2.06 1.73 -6.19
N LYS A 91 2.51 0.98 -7.20
CA LYS A 91 3.60 0.00 -7.05
C LYS A 91 4.90 0.67 -6.61
N MET A 92 5.19 1.89 -7.08
CA MET A 92 6.36 2.67 -6.65
C MET A 92 6.25 3.13 -5.20
N LYS A 93 5.11 3.69 -4.78
CA LYS A 93 4.89 4.11 -3.39
C LYS A 93 5.03 2.95 -2.39
N LYS A 94 4.61 1.73 -2.76
CA LYS A 94 4.84 0.55 -1.92
C LYS A 94 6.33 0.20 -1.75
N ARG A 95 7.18 0.51 -2.73
CA ARG A 95 8.63 0.22 -2.67
C ARG A 95 9.37 1.23 -1.79
N GLU A 96 8.95 2.49 -1.77
CA GLU A 96 9.53 3.52 -0.89
C GLU A 96 9.26 3.24 0.60
N VAL A 97 8.19 2.49 0.91
CA VAL A 97 7.88 2.03 2.27
C VAL A 97 8.62 0.72 2.63
N GLY A 98 9.36 0.11 1.69
CA GLY A 98 10.04 -1.18 1.85
C GLY A 98 11.56 -1.15 1.91
N THR A 99 12.20 0.03 1.86
CA THR A 99 13.66 0.15 1.95
C THR A 99 14.08 1.31 2.86
N TYR A 100 13.79 1.22 4.15
CA TYR A 100 14.69 1.80 5.12
C TYR A 100 15.78 0.76 5.39
N PRO A 101 17.02 0.93 4.87
CA PRO A 101 18.11 0.14 5.41
C PRO A 101 18.13 0.41 6.92
N PHE A 102 18.21 -0.65 7.73
CA PHE A 102 18.26 -0.60 9.20
C PHE A 102 19.45 0.23 9.76
N VAL A 103 20.19 0.96 8.92
CA VAL A 103 21.47 1.61 9.25
C VAL A 103 21.56 3.06 8.78
N MET A 104 20.53 3.89 8.94
CA MET A 104 20.72 5.37 8.88
C MET A 104 19.80 6.13 9.85
N VAL A 105 19.94 5.88 11.16
CA VAL A 105 19.59 6.86 12.21
C VAL A 105 20.67 6.86 13.30
N TRP A 106 21.94 7.02 12.92
CA TRP A 106 23.04 7.33 13.88
C TRP A 106 24.04 8.34 13.31
N SER A 107 23.61 9.20 12.39
CA SER A 107 24.45 10.30 11.88
C SER A 107 23.59 11.51 11.52
N TRP A 108 22.91 12.06 12.51
CA TRP A 108 22.72 13.50 12.54
C TRP A 108 22.88 14.02 13.96
N ASN A 109 24.09 14.49 14.25
CA ASN A 109 24.36 15.40 15.35
C ASN A 109 24.20 16.82 14.79
N ILE A 110 23.04 17.44 14.99
CA ILE A 110 22.91 18.91 15.04
C ILE A 110 22.09 19.26 16.29
N PRO A 111 22.61 20.15 17.15
CA PRO A 111 22.02 20.45 18.45
C PRO A 111 20.94 21.54 18.31
N HIS A 112 19.77 21.32 18.89
CA HIS A 112 18.89 22.42 19.27
C HIS A 112 18.17 22.10 20.58
N LYS A 113 18.32 23.03 21.54
CA LYS A 113 17.80 23.04 22.90
C LYS A 113 16.26 23.13 22.94
N HIS A 114 15.72 22.75 24.11
CA HIS A 114 14.33 22.88 24.61
C HIS A 114 13.37 21.84 24.05
N GLU A 115 12.69 20.96 24.80
CA GLU A 115 12.32 20.95 26.22
C GLU A 115 11.81 19.54 26.57
N ILE A 116 12.60 18.73 27.30
CA ILE A 116 12.13 17.48 27.94
C ILE A 116 12.54 17.56 29.41
N SER A 117 11.83 18.40 30.15
CA SER A 117 11.83 18.39 31.61
C SER A 117 11.06 17.15 32.08
N ALA A 118 11.76 16.18 32.69
CA ALA A 118 11.27 15.35 33.82
C ALA A 118 12.03 14.01 34.04
N ASN A 119 13.06 13.64 33.25
CA ASN A 119 13.61 12.26 33.36
C ASN A 119 15.12 12.12 33.63
N GLU A 120 15.87 13.20 33.87
CA GLU A 120 17.31 13.06 34.23
C GLU A 120 17.53 12.51 35.64
N HIS A 121 16.68 12.89 36.60
CA HIS A 121 16.77 12.37 37.97
C HIS A 121 16.46 10.87 38.03
N LEU A 122 15.47 10.40 37.25
CA LEU A 122 15.15 8.98 37.19
C LEU A 122 16.29 8.17 36.57
N LEU A 123 16.90 8.64 35.48
CA LEU A 123 18.06 7.98 34.88
C LEU A 123 19.26 7.93 35.85
N ARG A 124 19.49 9.00 36.61
CA ARG A 124 20.54 9.03 37.63
C ARG A 124 20.26 8.10 38.81
N ILE A 125 19.01 8.01 39.26
CA ILE A 125 18.58 7.07 40.31
C ILE A 125 18.75 5.62 39.82
N ILE A 126 18.28 5.30 38.61
CA ILE A 126 18.41 3.96 38.01
C ILE A 126 19.89 3.59 37.88
N TYR A 127 20.75 4.51 37.42
CA TYR A 127 22.18 4.28 37.31
C TYR A 127 22.84 3.98 38.67
N HIS A 128 22.50 4.72 39.73
CA HIS A 128 23.03 4.48 41.07
C HIS A 128 22.52 3.17 41.69
N VAL A 129 21.26 2.80 41.47
CA VAL A 129 20.70 1.52 41.93
C VAL A 129 21.40 0.35 41.24
N LEU A 130 21.64 0.45 39.92
CA LEU A 130 22.38 -0.57 39.18
C LEU A 130 23.83 -0.71 39.67
N LEU A 131 24.54 0.39 39.88
CA LEU A 131 25.90 0.35 40.42
C LEU A 131 25.96 -0.26 41.83
N PHE A 132 24.97 0.04 42.68
CA PHE A 132 24.91 -0.53 44.02
C PHE A 132 24.64 -2.03 44.02
N VAL A 133 23.70 -2.50 43.18
CA VAL A 133 23.44 -3.94 42.99
C VAL A 133 24.68 -4.66 42.46
N ILE A 134 25.40 -4.06 41.51
CA ILE A 134 26.66 -4.60 40.99
C ILE A 134 27.74 -4.66 42.07
N HIS A 135 27.81 -3.65 42.95
CA HIS A 135 28.78 -3.63 44.05
C HIS A 135 28.46 -4.67 45.13
N LEU A 136 27.18 -4.87 45.45
CA LEU A 136 26.71 -5.91 46.39
C LEU A 136 26.83 -7.34 45.83
N SER A 137 27.00 -7.48 44.52
CA SER A 137 27.13 -8.80 43.85
C SER A 137 28.59 -9.24 43.66
N LYS A 138 29.58 -8.47 44.16
CA LYS A 138 30.98 -8.89 44.21
C LYS A 138 31.29 -9.42 45.62
N PRO A 139 31.87 -10.63 45.77
CA PRO A 139 32.22 -11.19 47.07
C PRO A 139 33.35 -10.44 47.76
#